data_AF-A0A8J8DF64-F1
#
_entry.id   AF-A0A8J8DF64-F1
#
_cell.length_a   1.000
_cell.length_b   1.000
_cell.length_c   1.000
_cell.angle_alpha   90.00
_cell.angle_beta   90.00
_cell.angle_gamma   90.00
#
_symmetry.space_group_name_H-M   'P 1'
#
loop_
_entity.id
_entity.type
_entity.pdbx_description
1 polymer ?
#
loop_
_entity_poly.entity_id
_entity_poly.type
_entity_poly.pdbx_seq_one_letter_code
_entity_poly.pdbx_strand_id
1 'polypeptide(L)'
;MEVKSRVWHLVEYGEFPLEEIDVEEVREDALTLLRRVKVERYETSRGTVLKLLDEYGNYVGKVVGCELSSVTIGSAYQTPFGVKVTLDCGDKIVGWLYLGV
;
A
#
# COMPACT_ATOMS: atom_id res chain seq x y z
N MET A 1 18.04 7.99 -22.95
CA MET A 1 17.73 6.62 -22.51
C MET A 1 17.28 6.71 -21.07
N GLU A 2 15.97 6.73 -20.84
CA GLU A 2 15.43 6.71 -19.48
C GLU A 2 15.64 5.34 -18.87
N VAL A 3 16.34 5.30 -17.74
CA VAL A 3 16.49 4.08 -16.95
C VAL A 3 15.20 3.91 -16.15
N LYS A 4 14.25 3.11 -16.64
CA LYS A 4 13.09 2.68 -15.84
C LYS A 4 13.62 1.88 -14.64
N SER A 5 13.63 2.50 -13.47
CA SER A 5 13.97 1.86 -12.18
C SER A 5 12.95 0.76 -11.87
N ARG A 6 13.39 -0.50 -11.91
CA ARG A 6 12.57 -1.65 -11.50
C ARG A 6 12.73 -1.87 -10.01
N VAL A 7 11.66 -1.59 -9.26
CA VAL A 7 11.59 -1.84 -7.81
C VAL A 7 11.13 -3.28 -7.60
N TRP A 8 11.90 -4.07 -6.85
CA TRP A 8 11.59 -5.46 -6.55
C TRP A 8 10.95 -5.54 -5.15
N HIS A 9 9.79 -6.19 -5.03
CA HIS A 9 9.18 -6.51 -3.74
C HIS A 9 9.14 -8.03 -3.55
N LEU A 10 9.65 -8.50 -2.41
CA LEU A 10 9.44 -9.87 -1.94
C LEU A 10 8.00 -10.04 -1.46
N VAL A 11 7.20 -10.74 -2.26
CA VAL A 11 5.95 -11.37 -1.82
C VAL A 11 6.22 -12.86 -1.71
N GLU A 12 5.60 -13.58 -0.77
CA GLU A 12 5.79 -15.03 -0.49
C GLU A 12 5.64 -15.98 -1.72
N TYR A 13 5.32 -15.46 -2.91
CA TYR A 13 5.03 -16.21 -4.12
C TYR A 13 5.93 -15.90 -5.34
N GLY A 14 7.03 -15.14 -5.19
CA GLY A 14 8.04 -14.93 -6.24
C GLY A 14 8.39 -13.46 -6.51
N GLU A 15 9.49 -13.24 -7.23
CA GLU A 15 9.92 -11.91 -7.69
C GLU A 15 9.13 -11.51 -8.94
N PHE A 16 8.26 -10.50 -8.82
CA PHE A 16 7.53 -9.95 -9.96
C PHE A 16 8.08 -8.57 -10.30
N PRO A 17 8.35 -8.27 -11.59
CA PRO A 17 8.66 -6.91 -12.00
C PRO A 17 7.42 -6.05 -11.77
N LEU A 18 7.54 -5.09 -10.85
CA LEU A 18 6.54 -4.07 -10.64
C LEU A 18 6.75 -2.98 -11.69
N GLU A 19 5.73 -2.74 -12.52
CA GLU A 19 5.71 -1.55 -13.38
C GLU A 19 5.10 -0.41 -12.57
N GLU A 20 5.87 0.65 -12.35
CA GLU A 20 5.36 1.89 -11.80
C GLU A 20 4.37 2.50 -12.79
N ILE A 21 3.19 2.88 -12.29
CA ILE A 21 2.14 3.54 -13.06
C ILE A 21 1.89 4.93 -12.47
N ASP A 22 1.22 5.80 -13.22
CA ASP A 22 0.86 7.12 -12.72
C ASP A 22 -0.10 6.97 -11.53
N VAL A 23 0.32 7.46 -10.37
CA VAL A 23 -0.48 7.40 -9.15
C VAL A 23 -1.79 8.17 -9.31
N GLU A 24 -1.81 9.25 -10.09
CA GLU A 24 -3.01 10.07 -10.25
C GLU A 24 -4.16 9.28 -10.92
N GLU A 25 -3.85 8.22 -11.67
CA GLU A 25 -4.87 7.32 -12.25
C GLU A 25 -5.63 6.49 -11.19
N VAL A 26 -5.01 6.26 -10.03
CA VAL A 26 -5.55 5.36 -8.99
C VAL A 26 -5.71 6.04 -7.62
N ARG A 27 -5.32 7.31 -7.52
CA ARG A 27 -5.25 8.05 -6.26
C ARG A 27 -6.60 8.17 -5.58
N GLU A 28 -7.65 8.49 -6.34
CA GLU A 28 -8.99 8.68 -5.79
C GLU A 28 -9.59 7.36 -5.29
N ASP A 29 -9.35 6.26 -6.01
CA ASP A 29 -9.74 4.90 -5.59
C ASP A 29 -9.00 4.49 -4.31
N ALA A 30 -7.70 4.77 -4.23
CA ALA A 30 -6.90 4.52 -3.03
C ALA A 30 -7.43 5.28 -1.82
N LEU A 31 -7.71 6.58 -1.96
CA LEU A 31 -8.28 7.40 -0.90
C LEU A 31 -9.67 6.95 -0.50
N THR A 32 -10.49 6.53 -1.47
CA THR A 32 -11.85 6.03 -1.22
C THR A 32 -11.82 4.74 -0.41
N LEU A 33 -10.96 3.79 -0.80
CA LEU A 33 -10.76 2.55 -0.05
C LEU A 33 -10.24 2.85 1.35
N LEU A 34 -9.19 3.67 1.48
CA LEU A 34 -8.57 4.04 2.77
C LEU A 34 -9.57 4.65 3.77
N ARG A 35 -10.58 5.39 3.29
CA ARG A 35 -11.65 5.95 4.15
C ARG A 35 -12.65 4.90 4.66
N ARG A 36 -12.73 3.74 4.00
CA ARG A 36 -13.69 2.68 4.30
C ARG A 36 -13.08 1.49 5.03
N VAL A 37 -11.75 1.45 5.17
CA VAL A 37 -11.09 0.31 5.80
C VAL A 37 -11.44 0.17 7.27
N LYS A 38 -11.64 -1.07 7.70
CA LYS A 38 -11.59 -1.45 9.11
C LYS A 38 -10.12 -1.63 9.50
N VAL A 39 -9.75 -1.16 10.69
CA VAL A 39 -8.36 -1.21 11.17
C VAL A 39 -8.26 -2.19 12.33
N GLU A 40 -7.42 -3.21 12.17
CA GLU A 40 -6.97 -4.07 13.27
C GLU A 40 -5.59 -3.62 13.73
N ARG A 41 -5.45 -3.27 15.02
CA ARG A 41 -4.19 -2.77 15.59
C ARG A 41 -3.46 -3.88 16.33
N TYR A 42 -2.16 -4.01 16.06
CA TYR A 42 -1.26 -4.95 16.72
C TYR A 42 -0.02 -4.21 17.23
N GLU A 43 0.39 -4.50 18.46
CA GLU A 43 1.67 -4.03 18.99
C GLU A 43 2.73 -5.12 18.80
N THR A 44 3.86 -4.75 18.21
CA THR A 44 4.98 -5.64 17.98
C THR A 44 6.25 -5.07 18.60
N SER A 45 7.29 -5.90 18.76
CA SER A 45 8.63 -5.42 19.18
C SER A 45 9.25 -4.40 18.22
N ARG A 46 8.69 -4.24 17.01
CA ARG A 46 9.15 -3.28 15.98
C ARG A 46 8.21 -2.08 15.84
N GLY A 47 7.20 -1.96 16.69
CA GLY A 47 6.22 -0.86 16.69
C GLY A 47 4.80 -1.32 16.39
N THR A 48 3.89 -0.35 16.31
CA THR A 48 2.47 -0.56 16.02
C THR A 48 2.26 -0.89 14.55
N VAL A 49 1.51 -1.96 14.29
CA VAL A 49 1.05 -2.36 12.95
C VAL A 49 -0.47 -2.16 12.88
N LEU A 50 -0.91 -1.41 11.88
CA LEU A 50 -2.31 -1.24 11.53
C LEU A 50 -2.58 -2.11 10.31
N LYS A 51 -3.32 -3.19 10.48
CA LYS A 51 -3.79 -4.05 9.39
C LYS A 51 -5.09 -3.47 8.85
N LEU A 52 -5.14 -3.24 7.54
CA LEU A 52 -6.26 -2.62 6.85
C LEU A 52 -7.10 -3.72 6.20
N LEU A 53 -8.38 -3.75 6.54
CA LEU A 53 -9.36 -4.67 6.00
C LEU A 53 -10.45 -3.89 5.25
N ASP A 54 -10.98 -4.44 4.16
CA ASP A 54 -12.16 -3.88 3.51
C ASP A 54 -13.45 -4.08 4.35
N GLU A 55 -14.59 -3.66 3.80
CA GLU A 55 -15.88 -3.81 4.46
C GLU A 55 -16.27 -5.28 4.70
N TYR A 56 -15.78 -6.20 3.86
CA TYR A 56 -16.01 -7.64 3.90
C TYR A 56 -15.01 -8.40 4.79
N GLY A 57 -13.98 -7.73 5.30
CA GLY A 57 -12.94 -8.32 6.15
C GLY A 57 -11.74 -8.87 5.38
N ASN A 58 -11.63 -8.60 4.07
CA ASN A 58 -10.47 -9.00 3.28
C ASN A 58 -9.28 -8.08 3.57
N TYR A 59 -8.08 -8.64 3.61
CA TYR A 59 -6.86 -7.87 3.77
C TYR A 59 -6.57 -7.03 2.53
N VAL A 60 -6.52 -5.71 2.71
CA VAL A 60 -6.22 -4.76 1.63
C VAL A 60 -4.92 -4.00 1.85
N GLY A 61 -4.29 -4.11 3.01
CA GLY A 61 -3.04 -3.38 3.24
C GLY A 61 -2.60 -3.32 4.69
N LYS A 62 -1.51 -2.60 4.93
CA LYS A 62 -1.03 -2.32 6.29
C LYS A 62 -0.26 -1.02 6.37
N VAL A 63 -0.22 -0.43 7.56
CA VAL A 63 0.64 0.70 7.94
C VAL A 63 1.45 0.30 9.16
N VAL A 64 2.72 0.70 9.23
CA VAL A 64 3.63 0.41 10.34
C VAL A 64 4.20 1.71 10.89
N GLY A 65 4.03 1.95 12.19
CA GLY A 65 4.69 3.05 12.89
C GLY A 65 4.20 4.47 12.52
N CYS A 66 3.03 4.60 11.87
CA CYS A 66 2.39 5.89 11.60
C CYS A 66 0.88 5.79 11.84
N GLU A 67 0.26 6.87 12.30
CA GLU A 67 -1.19 6.97 12.42
C GLU A 67 -1.83 7.06 11.04
N LEU A 68 -2.96 6.37 10.84
CA LEU A 68 -3.65 6.33 9.55
C LEU A 68 -4.05 7.73 9.04
N SER A 69 -4.38 8.65 9.95
CA SER A 69 -4.74 10.05 9.65
C SER A 69 -3.59 10.87 9.04
N SER A 70 -2.35 10.45 9.27
CA SER A 70 -1.14 11.13 8.80
C SER A 70 -0.58 10.53 7.52
N VAL A 71 -1.21 9.47 7.01
CA VAL A 71 -0.78 8.75 5.82
C VAL A 71 -1.25 9.46 4.55
N THR A 72 -0.36 9.56 3.56
CA THR A 72 -0.65 10.02 2.21
C THR A 72 -0.44 8.91 1.19
N ILE A 73 -1.03 9.06 0.01
CA ILE A 73 -0.80 8.18 -1.13
C ILE A 73 0.54 8.53 -1.77
N GLY A 74 1.43 7.54 -1.91
CA GLY A 74 2.75 7.65 -2.53
C GLY A 74 2.78 7.15 -3.98
N SER A 75 3.67 6.23 -4.33
CA SER A 75 3.76 5.64 -5.67
C SER A 75 2.75 4.51 -5.88
N ALA A 76 2.40 4.24 -7.15
CA ALA A 76 1.56 3.12 -7.55
C ALA A 76 2.29 2.16 -8.48
N TYR A 77 2.02 0.86 -8.31
CA TYR A 77 2.68 -0.21 -9.04
C TYR A 77 1.66 -1.22 -9.54
N GLN A 78 1.66 -1.50 -10.84
CA GLN A 78 0.89 -2.61 -11.39
C GLN A 78 1.55 -3.95 -10.98
N THR A 79 0.74 -4.85 -10.43
CA THR A 79 1.12 -6.22 -10.08
C THR A 79 0.23 -7.22 -10.80
N PRO A 80 0.58 -8.52 -10.83
CA PRO A 80 -0.32 -9.56 -11.34
C PRO A 80 -1.64 -9.69 -10.57
N PHE A 81 -1.71 -9.15 -9.35
CA PHE A 81 -2.84 -9.29 -8.44
C PHE A 81 -3.63 -7.97 -8.25
N GLY A 82 -3.40 -6.97 -9.11
CA GLY A 82 -3.97 -5.64 -8.97
C GLY A 82 -2.91 -4.56 -8.79
N VAL A 83 -3.31 -3.37 -8.36
CA VAL A 83 -2.42 -2.22 -8.17
C VAL A 83 -2.00 -2.14 -6.71
N LYS A 84 -0.69 -2.08 -6.46
CA LYS A 84 -0.13 -1.84 -5.14
C LYS A 84 0.26 -0.37 -5.02
N VAL A 85 -0.34 0.32 -4.06
CA VAL A 85 -0.12 1.74 -3.76
C VAL A 85 0.68 1.86 -2.48
N THR A 86 1.73 2.68 -2.45
CA THR A 86 2.48 2.95 -1.21
C THR A 86 1.71 3.93 -0.33
N LEU A 87 1.85 3.71 0.97
CA LEU A 87 1.32 4.58 2.00
C LEU A 87 2.51 5.26 2.66
N ASP A 88 2.56 6.58 2.57
CA ASP A 88 3.70 7.40 2.96
C ASP A 88 3.35 8.23 4.19
N CYS A 89 4.33 8.51 5.03
CA CYS A 89 4.22 9.34 6.23
C CYS A 89 5.42 10.28 6.25
N GLY A 90 5.24 11.49 5.70
CA GLY A 90 6.34 12.39 5.38
C GLY A 90 7.18 11.87 4.21
N ASP A 91 8.48 11.65 4.45
CA ASP A 91 9.46 11.17 3.47
C ASP A 91 9.65 9.65 3.48
N LYS A 92 8.82 8.91 4.23
CA LYS A 92 8.98 7.46 4.45
C LYS A 92 7.77 6.68 3.99
N ILE A 93 8.02 5.61 3.24
CA ILE A 93 7.03 4.56 2.99
C ILE A 93 6.81 3.78 4.29
N VAL A 94 5.59 3.83 4.81
CA VAL A 94 5.18 3.16 6.06
C VAL A 94 4.24 1.99 5.81
N GLY A 95 3.82 1.78 4.57
CA GLY A 95 2.83 0.76 4.27
C GLY A 95 2.46 0.65 2.81
N TRP A 96 1.41 -0.12 2.57
CA TRP A 96 0.83 -0.30 1.24
C TRP A 96 -0.65 -0.62 1.33
N LEU A 97 -1.34 -0.29 0.24
CA LEU A 97 -2.74 -0.56 -0.05
C LEU A 97 -2.83 -1.30 -1.39
N TYR A 98 -3.68 -2.30 -1.50
CA TYR A 98 -3.95 -3.03 -2.73
C TYR A 98 -5.30 -2.61 -3.29
N LEU A 99 -5.32 -2.22 -4.56
CA LEU A 99 -6.52 -1.91 -5.33
C LEU A 99 -6.73 -3.01 -6.37
N GLY A 100 -7.95 -3.54 -6.44
CA GLY A 100 -8.26 -4.72 -7.23
C GLY A 100 -8.17 -5.99 -6.39
N VAL A 101 -9.29 -6.31 -5.75
CA VAL A 101 -9.64 -7.66 -5.30
C VAL A 101 -11.06 -7.91 -5.76
#